data_AF-A0A3D4LMK4-F1
#
_entry.id   AF-A0A3D4LMK4-F1
#
_cell.length_a   1.000
_cell.length_b   1.000
_cell.length_c   1.000
_cell.angle_alpha   90.00
_cell.angle_beta   90.00
_cell.angle_gamma   90.00
#
_symmetry.space_group_name_H-M   'P 1'
#
loop_
_entity.id
_entity.type
_entity.pdbx_description
1 polymer ?
#
loop_
_entity_poly.entity_id
_entity_poly.type
_entity_poly.pdbx_seq_one_letter_code
_entity_poly.pdbx_strand_id
1 'polypeptide(L)' 'MKQFFKLEENKTNVKTEVLAGITTFMTMAYILVVNPVILSSTGMDFGGIFTATALSSLIATFMMALYANYPFALAPGMG' A
#
# COMPACT_ATOMS: atom_id res chain seq x y z
N MET A 1 13.28 12.82 -11.44
CA MET A 1 12.09 11.98 -11.69
C MET A 1 12.27 11.01 -12.87
N LYS A 2 12.66 11.44 -14.09
CA LYS A 2 12.76 10.54 -15.26
C LYS A 2 13.85 9.44 -15.19
N GLN A 3 14.99 9.69 -14.54
CA GLN A 3 16.07 8.69 -14.42
C GLN A 3 15.94 7.73 -13.23
N PHE A 4 15.12 8.04 -12.24
CA PHE A 4 14.97 7.20 -11.04
C PHE A 4 14.04 6.01 -11.32
N PHE A 5 12.91 6.22 -12.02
CA PHE A 5 11.93 5.17 -12.34
C PHE A 5 12.12 4.55 -13.74
N LYS A 6 13.09 5.02 -14.54
CA LYS A 6 13.41 4.48 -15.89
C LYS A 6 12.16 4.28 -16.77
N LEU A 7 11.22 5.22 -16.70
CA LEU A 7 9.90 5.09 -17.35
C LEU A 7 9.99 4.89 -18.87
N GLU A 8 10.98 5.51 -19.53
CA GLU A 8 11.25 5.33 -20.96
C GLU A 8 11.80 3.93 -21.31
N GLU A 9 12.69 3.36 -20.47
CA GLU A 9 13.17 1.98 -20.67
C GLU A 9 12.04 0.96 -20.45
N ASN A 10 11.15 1.24 -19.50
CA ASN A 10 9.98 0.43 -19.19
C ASN A 10 8.77 0.71 -20.11
N LYS A 11 8.92 1.58 -21.13
CA LYS A 11 7.86 2.01 -22.07
C LYS A 11 6.54 2.40 -21.38
N THR A 12 6.63 2.99 -20.19
CA THR A 12 5.50 3.36 -19.33
C THR A 12 5.47 4.89 -19.16
N ASN A 13 4.33 5.40 -18.72
CA ASN A 13 4.13 6.82 -18.46
C ASN A 13 3.57 7.03 -17.05
N VAL A 14 3.71 8.25 -16.53
CA VAL A 14 3.31 8.59 -15.15
C VAL A 14 1.84 8.29 -14.88
N LYS A 15 0.95 8.47 -15.87
CA LYS A 15 -0.48 8.13 -15.70
C LYS A 15 -0.67 6.62 -15.51
N THR A 16 0.02 5.80 -16.31
CA THR A 16 -0.04 4.34 -16.22
C THR A 16 0.47 3.85 -14.86
N GLU A 17 1.60 4.39 -14.38
CA GLU A 17 2.15 4.04 -13.07
C GLU A 17 1.22 4.43 -11.91
N VAL A 18 0.63 5.63 -11.95
CA VAL A 18 -0.33 6.07 -10.93
C VAL A 18 -1.57 5.17 -10.94
N LEU A 19 -2.10 4.84 -12.11
CA LEU A 19 -3.26 3.96 -12.22
C LEU A 19 -2.95 2.53 -11.75
N ALA A 20 -1.76 2.01 -12.07
CA ALA A 20 -1.27 0.72 -11.60
C ALA A 20 -1.12 0.72 -10.07
N GLY A 21 -0.53 1.77 -9.49
CA GLY A 21 -0.40 1.92 -8.04
C GLY A 21 -1.75 1.98 -7.33
N ILE A 22 -2.72 2.74 -7.87
CA ILE A 22 -4.10 2.78 -7.34
C ILE A 22 -4.76 1.40 -7.45
N THR A 23 -4.61 0.71 -8.58
CA THR A 23 -5.20 -0.62 -8.78
C THR A 23 -4.64 -1.64 -7.79
N THR A 24 -3.33 -1.66 -7.59
CA THR A 24 -2.66 -2.52 -6.60
C THR A 24 -3.12 -2.17 -5.18
N PHE A 25 -3.20 -0.87 -4.84
CA PHE A 25 -3.70 -0.44 -3.53
C PHE A 25 -5.14 -0.88 -3.29
N MET A 26 -6.04 -0.70 -4.27
CA MET A 26 -7.44 -1.14 -4.18
C MET A 26 -7.56 -2.65 -3.98
N THR A 27 -6.67 -3.43 -4.59
CA THR A 27 -6.63 -4.90 -4.42
C THR A 27 -6.30 -5.30 -2.98
N MET A 28 -5.53 -4.48 -2.24
CA MET A 28 -5.13 -4.72 -0.86
C MET A 28 -5.93 -3.90 0.17
N ALA A 29 -6.79 -2.98 -0.29
CA ALA A 29 -7.57 -2.09 0.56
C ALA A 29 -8.52 -2.85 1.51
N TYR A 30 -8.90 -4.09 1.16
CA TYR A 30 -9.72 -4.92 2.04
C TYR A 30 -9.03 -5.21 3.39
N ILE A 31 -7.68 -5.22 3.46
CA ILE A 31 -6.91 -5.43 4.70
C ILE A 31 -7.17 -4.31 5.71
N LEU A 32 -7.40 -3.07 5.23
CA LEU A 32 -7.72 -1.93 6.10
C LEU A 32 -9.04 -2.11 6.84
N VAL A 33 -9.97 -2.92 6.30
CA VAL A 33 -11.25 -3.21 6.93
C VAL A 33 -11.19 -4.53 7.70
N VAL A 34 -10.55 -5.55 7.13
CA VAL A 34 -10.52 -6.89 7.71
C VAL A 34 -9.69 -6.94 9.00
N ASN A 35 -8.53 -6.27 9.07
CA ASN A 35 -7.72 -6.27 10.30
C ASN A 35 -8.47 -5.68 11.51
N PRO A 36 -9.10 -4.49 11.40
CA PRO A 36 -9.96 -3.98 12.47
C PRO A 36 -11.13 -4.89 12.81
N VAL A 37 -11.78 -5.53 11.83
CA VAL A 37 -12.90 -6.47 12.09
C VAL A 37 -12.41 -7.68 12.90
N ILE A 38 -11.26 -8.26 12.56
CA ILE A 38 -10.70 -9.40 13.30
C ILE A 38 -10.25 -8.97 14.70
N LEU A 39 -9.45 -7.91 14.81
CA LEU A 39 -8.87 -7.52 16.11
C LEU A 39 -9.90 -6.85 17.04
N SER A 40 -10.93 -6.18 16.51
CA SER A 40 -12.01 -5.62 17.34
C SER A 40 -12.82 -6.69 18.08
N SER A 41 -12.86 -7.92 17.56
CA SER A 41 -13.46 -9.07 18.27
C SER A 41 -12.74 -9.42 19.59
N THR A 42 -11.49 -8.95 19.76
CA THR A 42 -10.68 -9.15 20.98
C THR A 42 -10.83 -8.01 21.99
N GLY A 43 -11.66 -6.99 21.71
CA GLY A 43 -11.88 -5.83 22.58
C GLY A 43 -10.99 -4.61 22.27
N MET A 44 -10.20 -4.63 21.19
CA MET A 44 -9.43 -3.47 20.74
C MET A 44 -10.28 -2.46 19.94
N ASP A 45 -9.89 -1.19 20.02
CA ASP A 45 -10.57 -0.10 19.31
C ASP A 45 -10.42 -0.22 17.79
N PHE A 46 -11.55 -0.27 17.09
CA PHE A 46 -11.62 -0.40 15.64
C PHE A 46 -10.91 0.76 14.93
N GLY A 47 -11.13 1.99 15.41
CA GLY A 47 -10.55 3.20 14.81
C GLY A 47 -9.02 3.25 14.95
N GLY A 48 -8.51 2.86 16.11
CA GLY A 48 -7.07 2.76 16.40
C GLY A 48 -6.37 1.73 15.52
N ILE A 49 -6.95 0.54 15.35
CA ILE A 49 -6.38 -0.50 14.48
C ILE A 49 -6.45 -0.08 13.00
N PHE A 50 -7.57 0.54 12.60
CA PHE A 50 -7.74 1.05 11.24
C PHE A 50 -6.66 2.08 10.91
N THR A 51 -6.49 3.08 11.78
CA THR A 51 -5.48 4.14 11.59
C THR A 51 -4.06 3.60 11.66
N ALA A 52 -3.75 2.67 12.57
CA ALA A 52 -2.43 2.02 12.63
C ALA A 52 -2.12 1.20 11.36
N THR A 53 -3.09 0.44 10.85
CA THR A 53 -2.94 -0.36 9.62
C THR A 53 -2.79 0.54 8.40
N ALA A 54 -3.60 1.59 8.31
CA ALA A 54 -3.52 2.56 7.22
C ALA A 54 -2.18 3.30 7.22
N LEU A 55 -1.74 3.80 8.38
CA LEU A 55 -0.51 4.56 8.51
C LEU A 55 0.72 3.70 8.24
N SER A 56 0.79 2.49 8.80
CA SER A 56 1.89 1.56 8.57
C SER A 56 1.97 1.11 7.10
N SER A 57 0.83 0.82 6.46
CA SER A 57 0.79 0.46 5.03
C SER A 57 1.20 1.64 4.14
N LEU A 58 0.81 2.87 4.51
CA LEU A 58 1.19 4.06 3.77
C LEU A 58 2.70 4.31 3.86
N ILE A 59 3.29 4.21 5.06
CA ILE A 59 4.74 4.33 5.27
C ILE A 59 5.50 3.22 4.54
N ALA A 60 5.07 1.96 4.66
CA ALA A 60 5.70 0.82 4.01
C ALA A 60 5.65 0.93 2.47
N THR A 61 4.50 1.35 1.94
CA THR A 61 4.32 1.59 0.50
C THR A 61 5.19 2.75 0.02
N PHE A 62 5.28 3.84 0.80
CA PHE A 62 6.10 4.99 0.45
C PHE A 62 7.61 4.66 0.48
N MET A 63 8.04 3.87 1.47
CA MET A 63 9.42 3.38 1.55
C MET A 63 9.76 2.46 0.39
N MET A 64 8.89 1.54 -0.02
CA MET A 64 9.17 0.71 -1.20
C MET A 64 9.08 1.48 -2.52
N ALA A 65 8.15 2.42 -2.64
CA ALA A 65 8.05 3.27 -3.81
C ALA A 65 9.32 4.13 -4.03
N LEU A 66 9.89 4.69 -2.95
CA LEU A 66 11.05 5.59 -3.06
C LEU A 66 12.40 4.87 -2.98
N TYR A 67 12.51 3.79 -2.20
CA TYR A 67 13.79 3.14 -1.90
C TYR A 67 14.04 1.89 -2.74
N ALA A 68 12.98 1.10 -3.01
CA ALA A 68 13.11 -0.14 -3.77
C ALA A 68 12.79 0.04 -5.26
N ASN A 69 12.04 1.08 -5.65
CA ASN A 69 11.62 1.31 -7.04
C ASN A 69 10.93 0.08 -7.66
N TYR A 70 10.24 -0.70 -6.82
CA TYR A 70 9.52 -1.91 -7.20
C TYR A 70 8.03 -1.69 -6.92
N PRO A 71 7.12 -2.09 -7.83
CA PRO A 71 5.69 -1.89 -7.71
C PRO A 71 5.04 -2.92 -6.78
N PHE A 72 5.56 -3.06 -5.56
CA PHE A 72 5.00 -3.93 -4.54
C PHE A 72 4.28 -3.08 -3.50
N ALA A 73 3.00 -3.34 -3.28
CA ALA A 73 2.30 -2.81 -2.11
C ALA A 73 2.55 -3.78 -0.95
N LEU A 74 3.03 -3.26 0.18
CA LEU A 74 3.18 -4.02 1.41
C LEU A 74 2.04 -3.65 2.35
N ALA A 75 1.27 -4.64 2.76
CA ALA A 75 0.32 -4.54 3.84
C ALA A 75 0.66 -5.59 4.91
N PRO A 76 0.28 -5.36 6.17
CA PRO A 76 0.45 -6.34 7.22
C PRO A 76 -0.25 -7.66 6.84
N GLY A 77 0.51 -8.75 6.82
CA GLY A 77 0.00 -10.08 6.52
C GLY A 77 -1.04 -10.51 7.54
N MET A 78 -2.16 -11.05 7.06
CA MET A 78 -3.12 -11.75 7.91
C MET A 78 -2.56 -13.14 8.20
N GLY A 79 -2.42 -13.47 9.48
CA GLY A 79 -2.01 -14.79 9.97
C GLY A 79 -3.17 -15.77 10.04
#